data_AF-A0A3R9RIY2-F1
#
_entry.id   AF-A0A3R9RIY2-F1
#
_cell.length_a   1.000
_cell.length_b   1.000
_cell.length_c   1.000
_cell.angle_alpha   90.00
_cell.angle_beta   90.00
_cell.angle_gamma   90.00
#
_symmetry.space_group_name_H-M   'P 1'
#
loop_
_entity.id
_entity.type
_entity.pdbx_description
1 polymer ?
#
loop_
_entity_poly.entity_id
_entity_poly.type
_entity_poly.pdbx_seq_one_letter_code
_entity_poly.pdbx_strand_id
1 'polypeptide(L)'
;MCTPIAHALAWPERLQTNVPALDLFEYSQLNFQAPDTQKFPALNLARQAMRAGGLAPTILNAANEIAVEAFLMERIGFTSIPQVVEHTLEK
;
A
#
# COMPACT_ATOMS: atom_id res chain seq x y z
N MET A 1 4.42 14.46 1.29
CA MET A 1 4.87 13.94 -0.03
C MET A 1 5.94 14.79 -0.73
N CYS A 2 6.24 16.03 -0.29
CA CYS A 2 7.22 16.87 -0.99
C CYS A 2 8.63 16.25 -1.06
N THR A 3 9.16 15.71 0.06
CA THR A 3 10.49 15.09 0.11
C THR A 3 10.70 13.96 -0.92
N PRO A 4 9.86 12.90 -1.00
CA PRO A 4 10.05 11.84 -1.99
C PRO A 4 9.83 12.31 -3.43
N ILE A 5 8.92 13.26 -3.68
CA ILE A 5 8.70 13.82 -5.03
C ILE A 5 9.95 14.60 -5.49
N ALA A 6 10.47 15.48 -4.64
CA ALA A 6 11.68 16.26 -4.95
C ALA A 6 12.89 15.35 -5.18
N HIS A 7 13.01 14.27 -4.41
CA HIS A 7 14.05 13.27 -4.62
C HIS A 7 13.93 12.55 -5.96
N ALA A 8 12.73 12.10 -6.34
CA ALA A 8 12.51 11.42 -7.61
C ALA A 8 12.80 12.30 -8.83
N LEU A 9 12.51 13.61 -8.74
CA LEU A 9 12.76 14.57 -9.82
C LEU A 9 14.22 15.02 -9.94
N ALA A 10 14.96 15.02 -8.84
CA ALA A 10 16.29 15.59 -8.77
C ALA A 10 17.40 14.55 -8.84
N TRP A 11 17.09 13.26 -8.74
CA TRP A 11 18.11 12.22 -8.61
C TRP A 11 19.10 12.23 -9.78
N PRO A 12 20.42 12.18 -9.52
CA PRO A 12 21.09 11.93 -8.23
C PRO A 12 21.32 13.17 -7.35
N GLU A 13 21.08 14.36 -7.87
CA GLU A 13 21.15 15.61 -7.11
C GLU A 13 19.96 15.77 -6.12
N ARG A 14 19.96 16.88 -5.37
CA ARG A 14 18.88 17.22 -4.43
C ARG A 14 18.34 18.60 -4.73
N LEU A 15 17.02 18.70 -4.84
CA LEU A 15 16.32 19.98 -4.84
C LEU A 15 16.13 20.49 -3.42
N GLN A 16 16.32 21.80 -3.23
CA GLN A 16 15.95 22.46 -1.99
C GLN A 16 14.41 22.44 -1.86
N THR A 17 13.92 22.10 -0.67
CA THR A 17 12.49 22.11 -0.36
C THR A 17 12.23 22.92 0.90
N ASN A 18 10.99 23.33 1.10
CA ASN A 18 10.55 24.03 2.31
C ASN A 18 10.12 23.05 3.42
N VAL A 19 10.42 21.76 3.29
CA VAL A 19 10.12 20.77 4.33
C VAL A 19 11.14 20.95 5.46
N PRO A 20 10.70 21.16 6.71
CA PRO A 20 11.62 21.30 7.83
C PRO A 20 12.41 20.00 8.03
N ALA A 21 13.65 20.13 8.53
CA ALA A 21 14.43 18.99 8.95
C ALA A 21 13.76 18.30 10.14
N LEU A 22 13.87 16.98 10.21
CA LEU A 22 13.40 16.20 11.34
C LEU A 22 14.24 16.50 12.58
N ASP A 23 13.60 16.91 13.67
CA ASP A 23 14.23 17.02 15.00
C ASP A 23 13.88 15.79 15.85
N LEU A 24 14.84 14.88 16.03
CA LEU A 24 14.64 13.65 16.82
C LEU A 24 14.54 13.93 18.33
N PHE A 25 14.97 15.09 18.83
CA PHE A 25 14.78 15.46 20.22
C PHE A 25 13.37 15.95 20.49
N GLU A 26 12.72 16.57 19.48
CA GLU A 26 11.28 16.86 19.50
C GLU A 26 10.46 15.55 19.45
N TYR A 27 10.86 14.60 18.59
CA TYR A 27 10.18 13.31 18.42
C TYR A 27 10.89 12.19 19.20
N SER A 28 10.55 12.05 20.47
CA SER A 28 11.27 11.20 21.44
C SER A 28 11.12 9.68 21.26
N GLN A 29 10.17 9.19 20.46
CA GLN A 29 9.87 7.76 20.36
C GLN A 29 9.44 7.32 18.96
N LEU A 30 10.01 6.20 18.52
CA LEU A 30 9.60 5.49 17.31
C LEU A 30 9.11 4.10 17.70
N ASN A 31 7.84 3.81 17.42
CA ASN A 31 7.21 2.54 17.77
C ASN A 31 7.12 1.64 16.54
N PHE A 32 7.48 0.37 16.73
CA PHE A 32 7.42 -0.64 15.69
C PHE A 32 6.64 -1.85 16.20
N GLN A 33 5.80 -2.41 15.34
CA GLN A 33 5.06 -3.63 15.61
C GLN A 33 4.97 -4.47 14.34
N ALA A 34 4.95 -5.79 14.49
CA ALA A 34 4.66 -6.68 13.37
C ALA A 34 3.20 -6.49 12.92
N PRO A 35 2.92 -6.49 11.62
CA PRO A 35 1.54 -6.41 11.14
C PRO A 35 0.80 -7.73 11.43
N ASP A 36 -0.46 -7.61 11.85
CA ASP A 36 -1.36 -8.75 12.01
C ASP A 36 -1.90 -9.17 10.63
N THR A 37 -1.29 -10.18 10.02
CA THR A 37 -1.68 -10.63 8.67
C THR A 37 -3.00 -11.41 8.64
N GLN A 38 -3.57 -11.78 9.80
CA GLN A 38 -4.91 -12.35 9.85
C GLN A 38 -5.97 -11.25 9.77
N LYS A 39 -5.76 -10.13 10.49
CA LYS A 39 -6.62 -8.94 10.39
C LYS A 39 -6.44 -8.17 9.08
N PHE A 40 -5.24 -8.20 8.51
CA PHE A 40 -4.89 -7.49 7.27
C PHE A 40 -4.41 -8.48 6.17
N PRO A 41 -5.30 -9.33 5.64
CA PRO A 41 -4.94 -10.39 4.68
C PRO A 41 -4.38 -9.86 3.36
N ALA A 42 -4.70 -8.62 2.97
CA ALA A 42 -4.16 -7.97 1.78
C ALA A 42 -2.62 -7.95 1.73
N LEU A 43 -1.96 -7.91 2.90
CA LEU A 43 -0.50 -7.99 2.98
C LEU A 43 0.04 -9.33 2.47
N ASN A 44 -0.66 -10.43 2.76
CA ASN A 44 -0.29 -11.75 2.29
C ASN A 44 -0.62 -11.92 0.81
N LEU A 45 -1.79 -11.45 0.36
CA LEU A 45 -2.17 -11.47 -1.05
C LEU A 45 -1.16 -10.73 -1.93
N ALA A 46 -0.74 -9.51 -1.52
CA ALA A 46 0.28 -8.76 -2.25
C ALA A 46 1.61 -9.51 -2.35
N ARG A 47 2.07 -10.13 -1.26
CA ARG A 47 3.30 -10.94 -1.25
C ARG A 47 3.17 -12.19 -2.14
N GLN A 48 2.01 -12.84 -2.14
CA GLN A 48 1.75 -14.01 -2.97
C GLN A 48 1.72 -13.63 -4.46
N ALA A 49 1.01 -12.56 -4.83
CA ALA A 49 0.95 -12.05 -6.20
C ALA A 49 2.35 -11.65 -6.72
N MET A 50 3.16 -10.97 -5.90
CA MET A 50 4.54 -10.65 -6.26
C MET A 50 5.41 -11.90 -6.47
N ARG A 51 5.26 -12.92 -5.61
CA ARG A 51 6.00 -14.19 -5.76
C ARG A 51 5.54 -15.00 -6.97
N ALA A 52 4.25 -15.00 -7.28
CA ALA A 52 3.71 -15.66 -8.46
C ALA A 52 4.19 -14.96 -9.75
N GLY A 53 4.35 -13.64 -9.72
CA GLY A 53 4.79 -12.85 -10.87
C GLY A 53 3.77 -12.89 -12.01
N GLY A 54 4.25 -12.74 -13.25
CA GLY A 54 3.38 -12.72 -14.42
C GLY A 54 2.32 -11.61 -14.32
N LEU A 55 1.06 -12.00 -14.51
CA LEU A 55 -0.09 -11.08 -14.42
C LEU A 55 -0.70 -10.98 -13.03
N ALA A 56 -0.25 -11.77 -12.04
CA ALA A 56 -0.87 -11.79 -10.72
C ALA A 56 -0.88 -10.41 -10.02
N PRO A 57 0.19 -9.59 -10.06
CA PRO A 57 0.14 -8.23 -9.50
C PRO A 57 -0.86 -7.32 -10.22
N THR A 58 -0.99 -7.46 -11.54
CA THR A 58 -1.95 -6.68 -12.35
C THR A 58 -3.39 -7.07 -12.02
N ILE A 59 -3.67 -8.38 -11.90
CA ILE A 59 -4.98 -8.90 -11.49
C ILE A 59 -5.33 -8.39 -10.09
N LEU A 60 -4.40 -8.48 -9.14
CA LEU A 60 -4.58 -7.97 -7.78
C LEU A 60 -4.94 -6.48 -7.78
N ASN A 61 -4.18 -5.66 -8.54
CA ASN A 61 -4.41 -4.22 -8.60
C ASN A 61 -5.79 -3.89 -9.18
N ALA A 62 -6.16 -4.52 -10.31
CA ALA A 62 -7.46 -4.32 -10.93
C ALA A 62 -8.63 -4.77 -10.02
N ALA A 63 -8.52 -5.94 -9.38
CA ALA A 63 -9.53 -6.43 -8.46
C ALA A 63 -9.69 -5.50 -7.24
N ASN A 64 -8.58 -4.95 -6.73
CA ASN A 64 -8.61 -4.00 -5.63
C ASN A 64 -9.33 -2.70 -5.99
N GLU A 65 -9.11 -2.15 -7.18
CA GLU A 65 -9.78 -0.93 -7.63
C GLU A 65 -11.31 -1.10 -7.65
N ILE A 66 -11.81 -2.19 -8.22
CA ILE A 66 -13.24 -2.49 -8.27
C ILE A 66 -13.82 -2.77 -6.88
N ALA A 67 -13.09 -3.52 -6.03
CA ALA A 67 -13.54 -3.80 -4.67
C ALA A 67 -13.58 -2.54 -3.79
N VAL A 68 -12.58 -1.67 -3.89
CA VAL A 68 -12.55 -0.39 -3.17
C VAL A 68 -13.66 0.53 -3.66
N GLU A 69 -13.89 0.62 -4.98
CA GLU A 69 -15.03 1.38 -5.52
C GLU A 69 -16.37 0.87 -4.96
N ALA A 70 -16.58 -0.45 -4.97
CA ALA A 70 -17.79 -1.06 -4.41
C ALA A 70 -17.95 -0.77 -2.91
N PHE A 71 -16.86 -0.77 -2.13
CA PHE A 71 -16.88 -0.40 -0.72
C PHE A 71 -17.24 1.08 -0.53
N LEU A 72 -16.63 1.98 -1.31
CA LEU A 72 -16.93 3.42 -1.28
C LEU A 72 -18.37 3.74 -1.69
N MET A 73 -18.97 2.90 -2.54
CA MET A 73 -20.39 2.96 -2.91
C MET A 73 -21.31 2.17 -1.95
N GLU A 74 -20.81 1.73 -0.80
CA GLU A 74 -21.56 0.98 0.24
C GLU A 74 -22.19 -0.34 -0.25
N ARG A 75 -21.67 -0.92 -1.34
CA ARG A 75 -22.19 -2.19 -1.92
C ARG A 75 -21.60 -3.42 -1.25
N ILE A 76 -20.42 -3.29 -0.64
CA ILE A 76 -19.74 -4.35 0.11
C ILE A 76 -19.15 -3.80 1.41
N GLY A 77 -18.90 -4.67 2.38
CA GLY A 77 -18.19 -4.31 3.60
C GLY A 77 -16.67 -4.20 3.39
N PHE A 78 -15.98 -3.50 4.29
CA PHE A 78 -14.51 -3.35 4.24
C PHE A 78 -13.77 -4.69 4.19
N THR A 79 -14.21 -5.67 4.98
CA THR A 79 -13.61 -7.02 5.04
C THR A 79 -13.83 -7.83 3.77
N SER A 80 -14.74 -7.42 2.89
CA SER A 80 -14.97 -8.08 1.60
C SER A 80 -13.95 -7.68 0.54
N ILE A 81 -13.23 -6.57 0.70
CA ILE A 81 -12.19 -6.15 -0.25
C ILE A 81 -11.13 -7.25 -0.49
N PRO A 82 -10.43 -7.73 0.55
CA PRO A 82 -9.44 -8.79 0.36
C PRO A 82 -10.05 -10.10 -0.16
N GLN A 83 -11.31 -10.41 0.18
CA GLN A 83 -12.00 -11.62 -0.29
C GLN A 83 -12.23 -11.58 -1.81
N VAL A 84 -12.65 -10.42 -2.35
CA VAL A 84 -12.84 -10.23 -3.80
C VAL A 84 -11.50 -10.36 -4.53
N VAL A 85 -10.44 -9.77 -3.97
CA VAL A 85 -9.08 -9.84 -4.56
C VAL A 85 -8.57 -11.28 -4.58
N GLU A 86 -8.68 -12.00 -3.47
CA GLU A 86 -8.30 -13.42 -3.35
C GLU A 86 -9.04 -14.29 -4.37
N HIS A 87 -10.37 -14.19 -4.42
CA HIS A 87 -11.20 -14.94 -5.36
C HIS A 87 -10.88 -14.65 -6.83
N THR A 88 -10.39 -13.44 -7.15
CA THR A 88 -10.01 -13.08 -8.52
C THR A 88 -8.63 -13.64 -8.89
N LEU A 89 -7.73 -13.83 -7.91
CA LEU A 89 -6.40 -14.41 -8.12
C LEU A 89 -6.43 -15.94 -8.28
N GLU A 90 -7.47 -16.61 -7.77
CA GLU A 90 -7.61 -18.08 -7.83
C GLU A 90 -8.26 -18.59 -9.14
N LYS A 91 -8.71 -17.69 -10.02
CA LYS A 91 -9.33 -18.02 -11.31
C LYS A 91 -8.33 -18.01 -12.46
#